data_AF-A0A933ZAF4-F1
#
_entry.id   AF-A0A933ZAF4-F1
#
_cell.length_a   1.000
_cell.length_b   1.000
_cell.length_c   1.000
_cell.angle_alpha   90.00
_cell.angle_beta   90.00
_cell.angle_gamma   90.00
#
_symmetry.space_group_name_H-M   'P 1'
#
loop_
_entity.id
_entity.type
_entity.pdbx_description
1 polymer ?
#
loop_
_entity_poly.entity_id
_entity_poly.type
_entity_poly.pdbx_seq_one_letter_code
_entity_poly.pdbx_strand_id
1 'polypeptide(L)'
;MLTSIGLKPEARSLEPHFCELKPEARSLKPLFCLLMCLALSSACGSGDEATIDLLGPGPSGDASVADADAGTSIPCSAEGQCPSPVPYCDLGRGVCVECQLTKHCPGRECDTLKGACVQCIDSQQCQGEKKLCDPDTGTCVSCLGQADCSEPQSTCDPLTHKCSKACTSSAACDGDTPFCDAQRGVCVQCDTDPNCTATGQQRCLKPAGTCVECLTPADCSSPRPQCEPTGRACVECVTNADCETGACSAGHECEG
;
A
#
# COMPACT_ATOMS: atom_id res chain seq x y z
N MET A 1 6.91 -64.24 -43.39
CA MET A 1 6.86 -63.57 -44.69
C MET A 1 5.61 -62.69 -44.67
N LEU A 2 5.80 -61.35 -44.70
CA LEU A 2 4.94 -60.27 -45.23
C LEU A 2 3.40 -60.45 -45.15
N THR A 3 2.53 -59.51 -44.81
CA THR A 3 2.49 -58.10 -44.41
C THR A 3 0.98 -57.86 -44.19
N SER A 4 0.53 -57.08 -43.22
CA SER A 4 -0.70 -56.31 -43.36
C SER A 4 -0.76 -55.17 -42.34
N ILE A 5 -1.01 -53.99 -42.88
CA ILE A 5 -0.96 -52.67 -42.29
C ILE A 5 -2.36 -52.34 -41.75
N GLY A 6 -2.45 -51.90 -40.49
CA GLY A 6 -3.66 -51.37 -39.89
C GLY A 6 -3.37 -50.04 -39.22
N LEU A 7 -3.58 -48.94 -39.95
CA LEU A 7 -3.51 -47.57 -39.45
C LEU A 7 -4.66 -47.33 -38.47
N LYS A 8 -4.34 -46.88 -37.25
CA LYS A 8 -5.30 -46.32 -36.28
C LYS A 8 -4.81 -44.93 -35.88
N PRO A 9 -5.67 -43.89 -35.89
CA PRO A 9 -5.24 -42.51 -35.67
C PRO A 9 -4.98 -42.23 -34.18
N GLU A 10 -3.75 -41.81 -33.86
CA GLU A 10 -3.40 -41.27 -32.54
C GLU A 10 -3.87 -39.81 -32.44
N ALA A 11 -4.80 -39.56 -31.53
CA ALA A 11 -5.16 -38.22 -31.09
C ALA A 11 -4.03 -37.67 -30.20
N ARG A 12 -3.22 -36.75 -30.73
CA ARG A 12 -2.26 -35.98 -29.94
C ARG A 12 -2.97 -34.80 -29.29
N SER A 13 -3.17 -34.92 -27.98
CA SER A 13 -3.47 -33.83 -27.07
C SER A 13 -2.32 -32.82 -27.10
N LEU A 14 -2.56 -31.59 -27.57
CA LEU A 14 -1.62 -30.48 -27.41
C LEU A 14 -1.83 -29.87 -26.02
N GLU A 15 -0.88 -30.10 -25.12
CA GLU A 15 -0.71 -29.31 -23.89
C GLU A 15 -0.26 -27.88 -24.23
N PRO A 16 -0.70 -26.85 -23.48
CA PRO A 16 -0.23 -25.48 -23.65
C PRO A 16 1.18 -25.34 -23.06
N HIS A 17 2.17 -25.12 -23.93
CA HIS A 17 3.50 -24.70 -23.52
C HIS A 17 3.43 -23.30 -22.89
N PHE A 18 3.62 -23.27 -21.57
CA PHE A 18 3.92 -22.08 -20.79
C PHE A 18 5.18 -21.38 -21.35
N CYS A 19 5.05 -20.15 -21.82
CA CYS A 19 6.17 -19.26 -22.10
C CYS A 19 6.71 -18.70 -20.78
N GLU A 20 7.65 -19.41 -20.16
CA GLU A 20 8.58 -18.88 -19.16
C GLU A 20 9.54 -17.88 -19.84
N LEU A 21 9.32 -16.58 -19.65
CA LEU A 21 10.26 -15.52 -20.03
C LEU A 21 11.06 -15.09 -18.81
N LYS A 22 12.31 -15.57 -18.77
CA LYS A 22 13.35 -15.23 -17.80
C LYS A 22 13.84 -13.77 -18.03
N PRO A 23 13.95 -12.92 -16.99
CA PRO A 23 14.24 -11.51 -17.15
C PRO A 23 15.75 -11.24 -17.10
N GLU A 24 16.42 -11.22 -18.26
CA GLU A 24 17.79 -10.70 -18.36
C GLU A 24 17.89 -9.73 -19.56
N ALA A 25 18.61 -8.62 -19.33
CA ALA A 25 19.13 -7.64 -20.30
C ALA A 25 18.25 -6.42 -20.70
N ARG A 26 18.41 -5.37 -19.88
CA ARG A 26 18.78 -3.98 -20.22
C ARG A 26 18.77 -3.57 -21.71
N SER A 27 18.09 -2.44 -21.94
CA SER A 27 18.38 -1.42 -22.97
C SER A 27 17.93 -1.72 -24.41
N LEU A 28 16.63 -1.54 -24.69
CA LEU A 28 16.16 -1.32 -26.07
C LEU A 28 15.05 -0.25 -26.10
N LYS A 29 15.22 0.71 -27.01
CA LYS A 29 14.49 1.99 -27.14
C LYS A 29 13.00 1.79 -27.53
N PRO A 30 12.11 2.74 -27.19
CA PRO A 30 10.63 2.61 -27.26
C PRO A 30 10.01 2.54 -28.68
N LEU A 31 10.83 2.50 -29.74
CA LEU A 31 10.35 2.53 -31.12
C LEU A 31 9.90 1.15 -31.65
N PHE A 32 10.24 0.05 -30.96
CA PHE A 32 9.95 -1.31 -31.43
C PHE A 32 8.58 -1.86 -30.99
N CYS A 33 7.91 -1.22 -30.01
CA CYS A 33 6.59 -1.66 -29.52
C CYS A 33 5.45 -1.28 -30.49
N LEU A 34 5.64 -0.24 -31.30
CA LEU A 34 4.63 0.27 -32.25
C LEU A 34 4.51 -0.58 -33.53
N LEU A 35 5.49 -1.42 -33.84
CA LEU A 35 5.52 -2.22 -35.07
C LEU A 35 4.95 -3.64 -34.94
N MET A 36 4.63 -4.11 -33.72
CA MET A 36 4.05 -5.45 -33.49
C MET A 36 2.53 -5.44 -33.26
N CYS A 37 1.87 -4.26 -33.21
CA CYS A 37 0.41 -4.15 -33.05
C CYS A 37 -0.38 -4.13 -34.37
N LEU A 38 0.28 -4.15 -35.54
CA LEU A 38 -0.39 -4.00 -36.85
C LEU A 38 -0.58 -5.31 -37.65
N ALA A 39 -0.48 -6.49 -37.03
CA ALA A 39 -0.52 -7.76 -37.77
C ALA A 39 -1.35 -8.89 -37.16
N LEU A 40 -2.45 -8.62 -36.44
CA LEU A 40 -3.40 -9.64 -35.98
C LEU A 40 -4.86 -9.16 -36.07
N SER A 41 -5.30 -8.75 -37.26
CA SER A 41 -6.69 -8.39 -37.55
C SER A 41 -7.24 -9.19 -38.73
N SER A 42 -7.37 -10.51 -38.56
CA SER A 42 -8.10 -11.34 -39.54
C SER A 42 -8.29 -12.76 -39.02
N ALA A 43 -9.40 -13.00 -38.32
CA ALA A 43 -10.26 -14.18 -38.41
C ALA A 43 -11.06 -14.38 -37.11
N CYS A 44 -12.29 -13.89 -37.06
CA CYS A 44 -13.38 -14.64 -36.42
C CYS A 44 -14.64 -14.43 -37.25
N GLY A 45 -15.17 -15.54 -37.74
CA GLY A 45 -16.25 -15.61 -38.71
C GLY A 45 -17.63 -15.37 -38.10
N SER A 46 -18.53 -15.07 -39.03
CA SER A 46 -19.97 -14.88 -38.94
C SER A 46 -20.72 -16.13 -38.45
N GLY A 47 -21.80 -15.89 -37.70
CA GLY A 47 -22.81 -16.88 -37.31
C GLY A 47 -24.07 -16.24 -36.73
N ASP A 48 -25.03 -16.03 -37.63
CA ASP A 48 -26.50 -16.00 -37.54
C ASP A 48 -27.27 -15.34 -36.39
N GLU A 49 -27.90 -14.22 -36.78
CA GLU A 49 -29.27 -13.74 -36.53
C GLU A 49 -30.18 -14.50 -35.55
N ALA A 50 -30.60 -13.79 -34.49
CA ALA A 50 -31.91 -13.99 -33.88
C ALA A 50 -32.52 -12.62 -33.56
N THR A 51 -33.52 -12.27 -34.36
CA THR A 51 -34.44 -11.14 -34.19
C THR A 51 -35.15 -11.19 -32.84
N ILE A 52 -35.12 -10.11 -32.06
CA ILE A 52 -36.16 -9.83 -31.07
C ILE A 52 -36.61 -8.37 -31.23
N ASP A 53 -37.93 -8.26 -31.35
CA ASP A 53 -38.76 -7.11 -31.66
C ASP A 53 -38.68 -5.97 -30.62
N LEU A 54 -39.07 -4.79 -31.07
CA LEU A 54 -39.03 -3.51 -30.39
C LEU A 54 -40.22 -3.33 -29.39
N LEU A 55 -40.03 -2.35 -28.49
CA LEU A 55 -41.03 -1.57 -27.72
C LEU A 55 -41.40 -2.06 -26.31
N GLY A 56 -40.87 -1.34 -25.31
CA GLY A 56 -41.41 -1.27 -23.94
C GLY A 56 -40.65 -0.23 -23.10
N PRO A 57 -41.34 0.69 -22.39
CA PRO A 57 -40.74 1.88 -21.80
C PRO A 57 -39.93 1.56 -20.54
N GLY A 58 -38.88 2.35 -20.31
CA GLY A 58 -37.94 2.15 -19.21
C GLY A 58 -38.60 2.15 -17.83
N PRO A 59 -38.12 1.29 -16.92
CA PRO A 59 -38.12 1.60 -15.51
C PRO A 59 -36.85 2.37 -15.18
N SER A 60 -37.01 3.45 -14.42
CA SER A 60 -35.94 4.13 -13.72
C SER A 60 -35.14 3.11 -12.88
N GLY A 61 -33.96 2.72 -13.37
CA GLY A 61 -32.83 2.38 -12.51
C GLY A 61 -32.27 3.71 -11.99
N ASP A 62 -31.93 3.83 -10.72
CA ASP A 62 -30.77 3.11 -10.22
C ASP A 62 -31.05 2.42 -8.88
N ALA A 63 -30.82 1.11 -8.91
CA ALA A 63 -30.68 0.28 -7.73
C ALA A 63 -29.31 0.57 -7.12
N SER A 64 -29.29 0.81 -5.82
CA SER A 64 -28.10 0.83 -4.99
C SER A 64 -27.24 -0.41 -5.23
N VAL A 65 -25.93 -0.26 -5.40
CA VAL A 65 -24.90 -0.99 -4.63
C VAL A 65 -23.48 -0.54 -5.00
N ALA A 66 -22.70 -0.15 -3.99
CA ALA A 66 -21.38 -0.72 -3.73
C ALA A 66 -20.92 -0.26 -2.33
N ASP A 67 -21.21 -1.08 -1.32
CA ASP A 67 -20.23 -1.27 -0.26
C ASP A 67 -19.08 -2.05 -0.91
N ALA A 68 -18.05 -1.31 -1.28
CA ALA A 68 -16.75 -1.82 -1.64
C ALA A 68 -15.76 -0.94 -0.88
N ASP A 69 -15.13 -1.53 0.12
CA ASP A 69 -13.95 -0.99 0.79
C ASP A 69 -12.80 -0.84 -0.22
N ALA A 70 -12.88 0.23 -1.00
CA ALA A 70 -11.87 0.71 -1.94
C ALA A 70 -12.14 2.20 -2.18
N GLY A 71 -11.52 3.07 -1.36
CA GLY A 71 -11.43 4.52 -1.54
C GLY A 71 -12.50 5.16 -2.44
N THR A 72 -13.71 5.35 -1.88
CA THR A 72 -14.90 5.77 -2.61
C THR A 72 -14.70 7.08 -3.38
N SER A 73 -14.58 7.00 -4.70
CA SER A 73 -14.66 8.18 -5.57
C SER A 73 -16.14 8.58 -5.70
N ILE A 74 -16.49 9.77 -5.20
CA ILE A 74 -17.85 10.29 -5.26
C ILE A 74 -18.04 10.96 -6.62
N PRO A 75 -18.98 10.52 -7.48
CA PRO A 75 -19.20 11.14 -8.78
C PRO A 75 -19.85 12.52 -8.63
N CYS A 76 -19.55 13.42 -9.56
CA CYS A 76 -20.17 14.74 -9.62
C CYS A 76 -20.28 15.23 -11.07
N SER A 77 -21.24 16.11 -11.30
CA SER A 77 -21.49 16.77 -12.59
C SER A 77 -21.57 18.29 -12.48
N ALA A 78 -21.55 18.83 -11.25
CA ALA A 78 -21.51 20.25 -10.97
C ALA A 78 -20.91 20.52 -9.58
N GLU A 79 -20.38 21.73 -9.41
CA GLU A 79 -19.94 22.23 -8.10
C GLU A 79 -21.11 22.22 -7.09
N GLY A 80 -20.81 21.94 -5.82
CA GLY A 80 -21.80 21.91 -4.73
C GLY A 80 -22.51 20.56 -4.53
N GLN A 81 -22.24 19.56 -5.37
CA GLN A 81 -22.71 18.18 -5.17
C GLN A 81 -21.81 17.38 -4.21
N CYS A 82 -20.61 17.89 -3.92
CA CYS A 82 -19.59 17.15 -3.22
C CYS A 82 -19.57 17.45 -1.71
N PRO A 83 -19.62 16.43 -0.84
CA PRO A 83 -19.56 16.61 0.61
C PRO A 83 -18.13 16.83 1.11
N SER A 84 -17.99 17.33 2.33
CA SER A 84 -16.72 17.29 3.07
C SER A 84 -16.31 15.82 3.33
N PRO A 85 -15.04 15.43 3.17
CA PRO A 85 -13.84 16.27 3.02
C PRO A 85 -13.41 16.59 1.57
N VAL A 86 -14.20 16.24 0.55
CA VAL A 86 -13.86 16.42 -0.87
C VAL A 86 -14.79 17.42 -1.58
N PRO A 87 -14.87 18.70 -1.17
CA PRO A 87 -15.99 19.58 -1.51
C PRO A 87 -16.00 20.14 -2.95
N TYR A 88 -15.02 19.79 -3.79
CA TYR A 88 -14.88 20.36 -5.13
C TYR A 88 -15.15 19.31 -6.20
N CYS A 89 -15.83 19.69 -7.27
CA CYS A 89 -16.07 18.79 -8.39
C CYS A 89 -15.00 18.96 -9.49
N ASP A 90 -14.18 17.95 -9.72
CA ASP A 90 -13.34 17.94 -10.93
C ASP A 90 -14.21 17.55 -12.12
N LEU A 91 -14.67 18.55 -12.86
CA LEU A 91 -15.53 18.36 -14.03
C LEU A 91 -14.86 17.61 -15.19
N GLY A 92 -13.52 17.59 -15.24
CA GLY A 92 -12.78 16.84 -16.25
C GLY A 92 -12.81 15.33 -15.97
N ARG A 93 -12.81 14.94 -14.70
CA ARG A 93 -12.88 13.55 -14.25
C ARG A 93 -14.28 13.10 -13.83
N GLY A 94 -15.20 14.03 -13.57
CA GLY A 94 -16.54 13.76 -13.05
C GLY A 94 -16.53 13.23 -11.62
N VAL A 95 -15.53 13.57 -10.81
CA VAL A 95 -15.35 13.07 -9.44
C VAL A 95 -15.06 14.19 -8.46
N CYS A 96 -15.53 14.02 -7.23
CA CYS A 96 -15.26 14.93 -6.12
C CYS A 96 -13.83 14.79 -5.63
N VAL A 97 -13.17 15.92 -5.38
CA VAL A 97 -11.77 16.04 -4.98
C VAL A 97 -11.62 16.99 -3.79
N GLU A 98 -10.57 16.82 -3.00
CA GLU A 98 -10.24 17.72 -1.88
C GLU A 98 -9.82 19.10 -2.37
N CYS A 99 -9.20 19.17 -3.55
CA CYS A 99 -8.72 20.42 -4.11
C CYS A 99 -8.67 20.41 -5.65
N GLN A 100 -8.79 21.59 -6.23
CA GLN A 100 -8.53 21.84 -7.66
C GLN A 100 -7.39 22.84 -7.85
N LEU A 101 -7.01 23.58 -6.80
CA LEU A 101 -5.86 24.46 -6.78
C LEU A 101 -5.39 24.73 -5.35
N THR A 102 -4.15 25.22 -5.21
CA THR A 102 -3.48 25.44 -3.91
C THR A 102 -4.30 26.28 -2.93
N LYS A 103 -5.11 27.26 -3.39
CA LYS A 103 -5.93 28.08 -2.49
C LYS A 103 -6.97 27.28 -1.68
N HIS A 104 -7.32 26.07 -2.12
CA HIS A 104 -8.22 25.16 -1.41
C HIS A 104 -7.53 24.46 -0.24
N CYS A 105 -6.20 24.51 -0.18
CA CYS A 105 -5.35 23.82 0.78
C CYS A 105 -4.61 24.85 1.66
N PRO A 106 -5.24 25.42 2.71
CA PRO A 106 -4.57 26.40 3.56
C PRO A 106 -3.32 25.78 4.22
N GLY A 107 -2.14 26.34 3.91
CA GLY A 107 -0.85 25.87 4.43
C GLY A 107 -0.33 24.57 3.79
N ARG A 108 -0.93 24.15 2.67
CA ARG A 108 -0.61 22.92 1.93
C ARG A 108 -0.67 23.20 0.42
N GLU A 109 -0.32 22.20 -0.37
CA GLU A 109 -0.34 22.28 -1.82
C GLU A 109 -1.40 21.38 -2.43
N CYS A 110 -1.95 21.76 -3.57
CA CYS A 110 -2.92 20.93 -4.26
C CYS A 110 -2.23 20.06 -5.31
N ASP A 111 -2.19 18.74 -5.08
CA ASP A 111 -1.85 17.80 -6.13
C ASP A 111 -3.06 17.64 -7.04
N THR A 112 -3.06 18.38 -8.14
CA THR A 112 -4.18 18.38 -9.10
C THR A 112 -4.37 17.02 -9.80
N LEU A 113 -3.32 16.19 -9.88
CA LEU A 113 -3.42 14.85 -10.45
C LEU A 113 -4.15 13.93 -9.47
N LYS A 114 -3.81 13.98 -8.17
CA LYS A 114 -4.49 13.20 -7.13
C LYS A 114 -5.81 13.81 -6.69
N GLY A 115 -6.03 15.10 -6.92
CA GLY A 115 -7.15 15.86 -6.37
C GLY A 115 -7.09 15.98 -4.84
N ALA A 116 -5.90 15.97 -4.26
CA ALA A 116 -5.67 15.90 -2.81
C ALA A 116 -4.75 17.03 -2.32
N CYS A 117 -5.00 17.51 -1.11
CA CYS A 117 -4.10 18.47 -0.46
C CYS A 117 -2.93 17.73 0.18
N VAL A 118 -1.74 17.95 -0.38
CA VAL A 118 -0.48 17.35 0.04
C VAL A 118 0.41 18.39 0.72
N GLN A 119 1.46 17.95 1.42
CA GLN A 119 2.40 18.88 2.03
C GLN A 119 3.29 19.55 0.97
N CYS A 120 3.62 18.82 -0.09
CA CYS A 120 4.50 19.26 -1.16
C CYS A 120 4.15 18.56 -2.48
N ILE A 121 4.51 19.23 -3.57
CA ILE A 121 4.53 18.72 -4.94
C ILE A 121 5.98 18.53 -5.38
N ASP A 122 6.88 19.39 -4.89
CA ASP A 122 8.30 19.32 -5.11
C ASP A 122 9.09 19.75 -3.85
N SER A 123 10.38 19.43 -3.85
CA SER A 123 11.26 19.63 -2.69
C SER A 123 11.46 21.11 -2.30
N GLN A 124 11.14 22.10 -3.15
CA GLN A 124 11.27 23.52 -2.79
C GLN A 124 10.22 23.98 -1.77
N GLN A 125 9.10 23.26 -1.69
CA GLN A 125 8.03 23.52 -0.73
C GLN A 125 8.33 22.94 0.67
N CYS A 126 9.35 22.09 0.76
CA CYS A 126 9.81 21.47 1.99
C CYS A 126 10.87 22.32 2.68
N GLN A 127 10.76 22.46 4.02
CA GLN A 127 11.62 23.32 4.82
C GLN A 127 12.09 22.59 6.10
N GLY A 128 13.19 23.07 6.69
CA GLY A 128 13.76 22.50 7.91
C GLY A 128 14.56 21.21 7.64
N GLU A 129 14.39 20.20 8.50
CA GLU A 129 15.10 18.91 8.42
C GLU A 129 14.52 17.94 7.39
N LYS A 130 13.30 18.21 6.92
CA LYS A 130 12.61 17.43 5.89
C LYS A 130 12.63 18.25 4.60
N LYS A 131 13.65 18.04 3.77
CA LYS A 131 13.93 18.90 2.60
C LYS A 131 13.47 18.29 1.28
N LEU A 132 13.03 17.04 1.28
CA LEU A 132 12.68 16.32 0.06
C LEU A 132 11.18 16.08 0.03
N CYS A 133 10.57 16.23 -1.14
CA CYS A 133 9.20 15.83 -1.32
C CYS A 133 9.14 14.39 -1.81
N ASP A 134 8.47 13.51 -1.04
CA ASP A 134 8.13 12.18 -1.51
C ASP A 134 7.00 12.27 -2.54
N PRO A 135 7.24 11.93 -3.82
CA PRO A 135 6.22 12.05 -4.87
C PRO A 135 5.06 11.06 -4.68
N ASP A 136 5.29 9.93 -4.00
CA ASP A 136 4.27 8.91 -3.81
C ASP A 136 3.25 9.36 -2.76
N THR A 137 3.73 9.88 -1.63
CA THR A 137 2.87 10.31 -0.51
C THR A 137 2.53 11.80 -0.53
N GLY A 138 3.28 12.63 -1.24
CA GLY A 138 3.16 14.10 -1.20
C GLY A 138 3.56 14.69 0.15
N THR A 139 4.42 14.00 0.90
CA THR A 139 4.89 14.45 2.21
C THR A 139 6.34 14.88 2.17
N CYS A 140 6.69 15.88 2.98
CA CYS A 140 8.09 16.24 3.14
C CYS A 140 8.78 15.18 4.01
N VAL A 141 9.91 14.69 3.54
CA VAL A 141 10.73 13.68 4.18
C VAL A 141 12.19 14.10 4.25
N SER A 142 12.98 13.40 5.07
CA SER A 142 14.40 13.73 5.26
C SER A 142 15.29 13.05 4.21
N CYS A 143 14.88 11.92 3.66
CA CYS A 143 15.60 11.20 2.61
C CYS A 143 14.61 10.44 1.71
N LEU A 144 15.03 10.16 0.47
CA LEU A 144 14.35 9.26 -0.46
C LEU A 144 15.26 8.13 -0.92
N GLY A 145 16.58 8.30 -0.77
CA GLY A 145 17.58 7.28 -1.02
C GLY A 145 18.87 7.53 -0.26
N GLN A 146 19.84 6.65 -0.48
CA GLN A 146 21.13 6.69 0.20
C GLN A 146 21.89 8.01 0.00
N ALA A 147 21.81 8.60 -1.20
CA ALA A 147 22.53 9.83 -1.55
C ALA A 147 22.06 11.07 -0.78
N ASP A 148 20.87 11.02 -0.18
CA ASP A 148 20.32 12.12 0.63
C ASP A 148 20.89 12.14 2.05
N CYS A 149 21.49 11.02 2.49
CA CYS A 149 22.08 10.88 3.80
C CYS A 149 23.52 11.37 3.79
N SER A 150 23.81 12.40 4.59
CA SER A 150 25.14 13.02 4.66
C SER A 150 26.18 12.17 5.40
N GLU A 151 25.73 11.29 6.29
CA GLU A 151 26.61 10.45 7.09
C GLU A 151 27.18 9.27 6.29
N PRO A 152 28.47 8.94 6.45
CA PRO A 152 29.06 7.77 5.81
C PRO A 152 28.37 6.49 6.30
N GLN A 153 28.26 5.51 5.40
CA GLN A 153 27.59 4.22 5.69
C GLN A 153 26.16 4.39 6.24
N SER A 154 25.46 5.46 5.85
CA SER A 154 24.04 5.63 6.13
C SER A 154 23.21 5.38 4.88
N THR A 155 21.96 4.98 5.07
CA THR A 155 20.97 4.80 4.02
C THR A 155 19.65 5.40 4.48
N CYS A 156 18.75 5.65 3.53
CA CYS A 156 17.40 6.03 3.85
C CYS A 156 16.59 4.79 4.26
N ASP A 157 15.97 4.82 5.43
CA ASP A 157 14.98 3.81 5.81
C ASP A 157 13.69 4.03 4.99
N PRO A 158 13.31 3.07 4.12
CA PRO A 158 12.13 3.21 3.27
C PRO A 158 10.81 3.24 4.06
N LEU A 159 10.80 2.82 5.33
CA LEU A 159 9.60 2.85 6.18
C LEU A 159 9.39 4.22 6.83
N THR A 160 10.46 4.84 7.33
CA THR A 160 10.38 6.06 8.15
C THR A 160 10.86 7.31 7.41
N HIS A 161 11.44 7.14 6.22
CA HIS A 161 12.12 8.18 5.44
C HIS A 161 13.10 9.02 6.25
N LYS A 162 13.83 8.34 7.15
CA LYS A 162 14.90 8.89 7.97
C LYS A 162 16.21 8.19 7.62
N CYS A 163 17.29 8.95 7.68
CA CYS A 163 18.63 8.38 7.53
C CYS A 163 18.98 7.53 8.76
N SER A 164 19.39 6.30 8.51
CA SER A 164 19.89 5.38 9.53
C SER A 164 21.17 4.71 9.06
N LYS A 165 21.88 4.06 9.97
CA LYS A 165 23.05 3.25 9.61
C LYS A 165 22.65 2.15 8.63
N ALA A 166 23.38 2.07 7.52
CA ALA A 166 23.22 1.05 6.50
C ALA A 166 23.85 -0.26 6.96
N CYS A 167 23.21 -1.37 6.65
CA CYS A 167 23.71 -2.69 6.98
C CYS A 167 23.37 -3.73 5.91
N THR A 168 24.23 -4.74 5.80
CA THR A 168 23.96 -5.99 5.05
C THR A 168 23.94 -7.20 5.99
N SER A 169 24.42 -7.02 7.22
CA SER A 169 24.37 -7.99 8.31
C SER A 169 24.45 -7.24 9.64
N SER A 170 24.06 -7.90 10.73
CA SER A 170 24.12 -7.33 12.09
C SER A 170 25.53 -6.97 12.55
N ALA A 171 26.58 -7.50 11.89
CA ALA A 171 27.96 -7.11 12.19
C ALA A 171 28.28 -5.64 11.86
N ALA A 172 27.46 -4.99 11.01
CA ALA A 172 27.58 -3.57 10.71
C ALA A 172 26.83 -2.68 11.72
N CYS A 173 26.09 -3.26 12.65
CA CYS A 173 25.20 -2.57 13.57
C CYS A 173 25.76 -2.59 15.00
N ASP A 174 25.46 -1.56 15.79
CA ASP A 174 25.94 -1.38 17.15
C ASP A 174 25.01 -0.45 17.95
N GLY A 175 25.32 -0.26 19.23
CA GLY A 175 24.54 0.58 20.14
C GLY A 175 23.13 0.04 20.37
N ASP A 176 22.14 0.95 20.39
CA ASP A 176 20.73 0.64 20.65
C ASP A 176 20.03 -0.05 19.46
N THR A 177 20.69 -0.13 18.30
CA THR A 177 20.19 -0.83 17.10
C THR A 177 21.20 -1.88 16.62
N PRO A 178 21.38 -3.00 17.34
CA PRO A 178 22.44 -3.97 17.04
C PRO A 178 22.08 -5.00 15.95
N PHE A 179 20.85 -5.04 15.46
CA PHE A 179 20.41 -6.01 14.45
C PHE A 179 20.21 -5.35 13.09
N CYS A 180 20.43 -6.10 12.01
CA CYS A 180 20.22 -5.61 10.66
C CYS A 180 18.91 -6.16 10.11
N ASP A 181 17.98 -5.27 9.74
CA ASP A 181 16.84 -5.65 8.91
C ASP A 181 17.33 -5.72 7.46
N ALA A 182 17.62 -6.94 6.99
CA ALA A 182 18.20 -7.14 5.66
C ALA A 182 17.23 -6.77 4.52
N GLN A 183 15.91 -6.70 4.77
CA GLN A 183 14.94 -6.28 3.76
C GLN A 183 14.97 -4.77 3.58
N ARG A 184 15.10 -4.02 4.68
CA ARG A 184 15.18 -2.56 4.66
C ARG A 184 16.61 -2.02 4.50
N GLY A 185 17.62 -2.82 4.78
CA GLY A 185 19.04 -2.44 4.76
C GLY A 185 19.45 -1.51 5.90
N VAL A 186 18.70 -1.51 7.02
CA VAL A 186 18.87 -0.57 8.14
C VAL A 186 19.08 -1.29 9.46
N CYS A 187 19.88 -0.69 10.35
CA CYS A 187 20.05 -1.17 11.71
C CYS A 187 18.80 -0.87 12.56
N VAL A 188 18.34 -1.88 13.31
CA VAL A 188 17.12 -1.88 14.11
C VAL A 188 17.38 -2.46 15.50
N GLN A 189 16.48 -2.21 16.43
CA GLN A 189 16.58 -2.75 17.79
C GLN A 189 16.35 -4.26 17.84
N CYS A 190 15.51 -4.78 16.94
CA CYS A 190 15.25 -6.21 16.83
C CYS A 190 14.89 -6.61 15.40
N ASP A 191 15.30 -7.83 15.02
CA ASP A 191 14.79 -8.51 13.84
C ASP A 191 13.78 -9.61 14.19
N THR A 192 13.87 -10.18 15.40
CA THR A 192 13.03 -11.26 15.91
C THR A 192 12.77 -11.11 17.41
N ASP A 193 11.72 -11.76 17.94
CA ASP A 193 11.40 -11.71 19.38
C ASP A 193 12.59 -12.05 20.31
N PRO A 194 13.43 -13.08 20.03
CA PRO A 194 14.59 -13.40 20.87
C PRO A 194 15.65 -12.29 20.97
N ASN A 195 15.60 -11.27 20.11
CA ASN A 195 16.47 -10.10 20.20
C ASN A 195 16.06 -9.15 21.32
N CYS A 196 14.80 -9.23 21.75
CA CYS A 196 14.21 -8.39 22.77
C CYS A 196 14.36 -9.05 24.15
N THR A 197 15.46 -8.75 24.83
CA THR A 197 15.84 -9.38 26.11
C THR A 197 15.53 -8.51 27.33
N ALA A 198 15.11 -7.27 27.11
CA ALA A 198 14.72 -6.37 28.18
C ALA A 198 13.44 -6.88 28.87
N THR A 199 13.44 -6.89 30.20
CA THR A 199 12.25 -7.25 30.99
C THR A 199 11.09 -6.33 30.63
N GLY A 200 9.96 -6.91 30.24
CA GLY A 200 8.77 -6.15 29.82
C GLY A 200 8.79 -5.68 28.36
N GLN A 201 9.80 -6.04 27.57
CA GLN A 201 9.82 -5.81 26.12
C GLN A 201 10.40 -7.05 25.44
N GLN A 202 9.55 -8.05 25.21
CA GLN A 202 9.98 -9.36 24.71
C GLN A 202 9.53 -9.63 23.27
N ARG A 203 8.75 -8.72 22.68
CA ARG A 203 8.22 -8.88 21.33
C ARG A 203 8.87 -7.90 20.38
N CYS A 204 9.18 -8.35 19.17
CA CYS A 204 9.70 -7.50 18.11
C CYS A 204 8.58 -7.03 17.19
N LEU A 205 8.30 -5.72 17.21
CA LEU A 205 7.28 -5.12 16.36
C LEU A 205 7.79 -5.00 14.92
N LYS A 206 7.18 -5.76 14.01
CA LYS A 206 7.39 -5.60 12.57
C LYS A 206 6.30 -4.71 11.95
N PRO A 207 6.63 -3.88 10.93
CA PRO A 207 7.95 -3.68 10.34
C PRO A 207 8.82 -2.64 11.06
N ALA A 208 8.42 -2.09 12.21
CA ALA A 208 9.19 -1.03 12.88
C ALA A 208 10.62 -1.46 13.27
N GLY A 209 10.81 -2.70 13.71
CA GLY A 209 12.08 -3.21 14.23
C GLY A 209 12.38 -2.74 15.65
N THR A 210 11.35 -2.50 16.46
CA THR A 210 11.45 -2.05 17.85
C THR A 210 10.93 -3.11 18.83
N CYS A 211 11.55 -3.22 19.99
CA CYS A 211 11.11 -4.10 21.05
C CYS A 211 9.94 -3.48 21.82
N VAL A 212 8.87 -4.24 21.97
CA VAL A 212 7.63 -3.83 22.63
C VAL A 212 7.20 -4.88 23.65
N GLU A 213 6.28 -4.49 24.53
CA GLU A 213 5.77 -5.39 25.58
C GLU A 213 4.89 -6.48 24.96
N CYS A 214 4.01 -6.12 24.02
CA CYS A 214 3.03 -7.02 23.43
C CYS A 214 2.76 -6.73 21.96
N LEU A 215 2.38 -7.76 21.21
CA LEU A 215 1.80 -7.63 19.86
C LEU A 215 0.32 -8.00 19.88
N THR A 216 -0.07 -8.88 20.80
CA THR A 216 -1.42 -9.39 20.98
C THR A 216 -1.74 -9.53 22.47
N PRO A 217 -3.01 -9.63 22.87
CA PRO A 217 -3.38 -9.88 24.28
C PRO A 217 -2.78 -11.17 24.86
N ALA A 218 -2.43 -12.16 24.03
CA ALA A 218 -1.79 -13.41 24.47
C ALA A 218 -0.37 -13.22 25.04
N ASP A 219 0.26 -12.08 24.75
CA ASP A 219 1.57 -11.71 25.30
C ASP A 219 1.46 -11.13 26.71
N CYS A 220 0.24 -10.75 27.09
CA CYS A 220 -0.05 -10.06 28.32
C CYS A 220 -0.58 -11.03 29.39
N SER A 221 -0.49 -10.61 30.65
CA SER A 221 -0.93 -11.41 31.79
C SER A 221 -1.61 -10.51 32.82
N SER A 222 -2.47 -11.10 33.66
CA SER A 222 -3.09 -10.38 34.78
C SER A 222 -2.02 -9.71 35.65
N PRO A 223 -2.23 -8.44 36.07
CA PRO A 223 -3.46 -7.65 36.03
C PRO A 223 -3.70 -6.82 34.76
N ARG A 224 -2.82 -6.89 33.75
CA ARG A 224 -2.91 -6.10 32.52
C ARG A 224 -3.08 -7.03 31.31
N PRO A 225 -4.25 -7.66 31.09
CA PRO A 225 -4.40 -8.73 30.10
C PRO A 225 -4.53 -8.23 28.66
N GLN A 226 -4.76 -6.93 28.44
CA GLN A 226 -4.98 -6.39 27.10
C GLN A 226 -3.70 -5.82 26.51
N CYS A 227 -3.55 -5.89 25.19
CA CYS A 227 -2.45 -5.25 24.50
C CYS A 227 -2.95 -3.99 23.78
N GLU A 228 -2.46 -2.82 24.17
CA GLU A 228 -2.83 -1.55 23.54
C GLU A 228 -2.25 -1.48 22.11
N PRO A 229 -3.08 -1.45 21.04
CA PRO A 229 -2.61 -1.56 19.66
C PRO A 229 -1.65 -0.45 19.24
N THR A 230 -1.74 0.75 19.83
CA THR A 230 -0.90 1.89 19.45
C THR A 230 0.36 1.94 20.30
N GLY A 231 0.21 1.88 21.63
CA GLY A 231 1.31 1.96 22.59
C GLY A 231 2.14 0.68 22.70
N ARG A 232 1.59 -0.47 22.28
CA ARG A 232 2.22 -1.81 22.38
C ARG A 232 2.67 -2.16 23.80
N ALA A 233 1.89 -1.69 24.77
CA ALA A 233 2.03 -1.94 26.18
C ALA A 233 0.87 -2.82 26.66
N CYS A 234 1.12 -3.66 27.65
CA CYS A 234 0.04 -4.39 28.32
C CYS A 234 -0.73 -3.41 29.21
N VAL A 235 -2.05 -3.42 29.11
CA VAL A 235 -2.96 -2.54 29.84
C VAL A 235 -4.12 -3.33 30.44
N GLU A 236 -4.88 -2.70 31.35
CA GLU A 236 -6.04 -3.35 31.94
C GLU A 236 -7.18 -3.48 30.92
N CYS A 237 -7.43 -2.42 30.15
CA CYS A 237 -8.49 -2.34 29.16
C CYS A 237 -8.10 -1.51 27.93
N VAL A 238 -8.67 -1.83 26.78
CA VAL A 238 -8.61 -0.98 25.55
C VAL A 238 -9.99 -0.40 25.26
N THR A 239 -11.03 -1.10 25.68
CA THR A 239 -12.43 -0.73 25.52
C THR A 239 -13.20 -0.98 26.82
N ASN A 240 -14.37 -0.36 26.96
CA ASN A 240 -15.25 -0.61 28.13
C ASN A 240 -15.66 -2.09 28.26
N ALA A 241 -15.62 -2.87 27.18
CA ALA A 241 -15.98 -4.29 27.22
C ALA A 241 -14.93 -5.18 27.90
N ASP A 242 -13.71 -4.67 28.09
CA ASP A 242 -12.64 -5.39 28.78
C ASP A 242 -12.81 -5.33 30.31
N CYS A 243 -13.65 -4.43 30.82
CA CYS A 243 -13.90 -4.24 32.25
C CYS A 243 -15.10 -5.07 32.72
N GLU A 244 -14.95 -5.84 33.80
CA GLU A 244 -16.07 -6.57 34.42
C GLU A 244 -17.16 -5.61 34.92
N THR A 245 -16.76 -4.45 35.41
CA THR A 245 -17.63 -3.34 35.82
C THR A 245 -16.98 -2.02 35.43
N GLY A 246 -17.80 -1.05 35.01
CA GLY A 246 -17.33 0.32 34.78
C GLY A 246 -16.94 0.62 33.34
N ALA A 247 -16.14 1.66 33.16
CA ALA A 247 -15.64 2.12 31.86
C ALA A 247 -14.11 2.10 31.84
N CYS A 248 -13.55 1.94 30.64
CA CYS A 248 -12.12 2.07 30.43
C CYS A 248 -11.74 3.54 30.38
N SER A 249 -10.82 3.95 31.23
CA SER A 249 -10.30 5.31 31.29
C SER A 249 -9.36 5.60 30.12
N ALA A 250 -9.04 6.88 29.89
CA ALA A 250 -7.99 7.26 28.94
C ALA A 250 -6.58 6.78 29.36
N GLY A 251 -6.41 6.40 30.64
CA GLY A 251 -5.20 5.77 31.17
C GLY A 251 -5.13 4.26 30.96
N HIS A 252 -6.14 3.66 30.30
CA HIS A 252 -6.28 2.22 30.11
C HIS A 252 -6.46 1.43 31.42
N GLU A 253 -7.20 2.02 32.36
CA GLU A 253 -7.56 1.45 33.67
C GLU A 253 -9.10 1.31 33.75
N CYS A 254 -9.59 0.25 34.39
CA CYS A 254 -11.03 0.04 34.58
C CYS A 254 -11.55 0.84 35.79
N GLU A 255 -12.44 1.80 35.54
CA GLU A 255 -13.02 2.68 36.56
C GLU A 255 -14.52 2.38 36.75
N GLY A 256 -14.93 2.09 37.98
CA GLY A 256 -16.31 1.73 38.37
C GLY A 256 -17.14 2.87 38.96
#